data_AF-A0A6J2ZXN0-F1
#
_entry.id   AF-A0A6J2ZXN0-F1
#
_cell.length_a   1.000
_cell.length_b   1.000
_cell.length_c   1.000
_cell.angle_alpha   90.00
_cell.angle_beta   90.00
_cell.angle_gamma   90.00
#
_symmetry.space_group_name_H-M   'P 1'
#
loop_
_entity.id
_entity.type
_entity.pdbx_description
1 polymer ?
#
loop_
_entity_poly.entity_id
_entity_poly.type
_entity_poly.pdbx_seq_one_letter_code
_entity_poly.pdbx_strand_id
1 'polypeptide(L)'
;MNRLSMENRTEPITKDLDFLLQDPFLLYRNARSSICGIWFYDTEECQRIAELMKNLTQYEQLKAHHGAGAGTPPMTLSSREEKEVDIVRMLARAKDEYTKPAGTVAQNRQALAQFLSCVALQNLGTIPR
;
A
#
# COMPACT_ATOMS: atom_id res chain seq x y z
N MET A 1 8.38 -7.28 -5.09
CA MET A 1 7.65 -7.85 -6.25
C MET A 1 8.53 -8.87 -6.94
N ASN A 2 7.97 -10.01 -7.32
CA ASN A 2 8.69 -11.05 -8.05
C ASN A 2 9.00 -10.57 -9.48
N ARG A 3 10.26 -10.70 -9.92
CA ARG A 3 10.69 -10.32 -11.27
C ARG A 3 10.67 -11.48 -12.27
N LEU A 4 10.51 -12.70 -11.79
CA LEU A 4 10.54 -13.93 -12.60
C LEU A 4 9.14 -14.47 -12.91
N SER A 5 8.11 -14.05 -12.18
CA SER A 5 6.73 -14.48 -12.40
C SER A 5 5.73 -13.47 -11.81
N MET A 6 4.44 -13.70 -12.07
CA MET A 6 3.34 -12.92 -11.48
C MET A 6 2.96 -13.35 -10.05
N GLU A 7 3.61 -14.40 -9.52
CA GLU A 7 3.34 -14.89 -8.17
C GLU A 7 4.18 -14.11 -7.14
N ASN A 8 3.51 -13.27 -6.36
CA ASN A 8 4.12 -12.49 -5.29
C ASN A 8 3.90 -13.17 -3.94
N ARG A 9 4.94 -13.17 -3.10
CA ARG A 9 4.84 -13.56 -1.70
C ARG A 9 4.53 -12.33 -0.85
N THR A 10 3.49 -12.46 -0.04
CA THR A 10 3.07 -11.44 0.92
C THR A 10 2.93 -12.12 2.27
N GLU A 11 3.60 -11.60 3.27
CA GLU A 11 3.55 -12.11 4.64
C GLU A 11 3.15 -10.94 5.55
N PRO A 12 2.14 -11.12 6.42
CA PRO A 12 1.72 -10.07 7.34
C PRO A 12 2.79 -9.86 8.43
N ILE A 13 2.95 -8.61 8.87
CA ILE A 13 3.69 -8.30 10.09
C ILE A 13 2.73 -8.47 11.26
N THR A 14 2.96 -9.48 12.09
CA THR A 14 2.15 -9.76 13.28
C THR A 14 2.88 -9.33 14.55
N LYS A 15 2.14 -9.12 15.64
CA LYS A 15 2.70 -8.74 16.95
C LYS A 15 3.68 -9.78 17.54
N ASP A 16 3.52 -11.03 17.12
CA ASP A 16 4.28 -12.21 17.53
C ASP A 16 5.28 -12.65 16.44
N LEU A 17 5.61 -11.75 15.51
CA LEU A 17 6.58 -12.03 14.48
C LEU A 17 7.99 -12.15 15.09
N ASP A 18 8.55 -13.35 15.00
CA ASP A 18 9.92 -13.64 15.40
C ASP A 18 10.86 -13.58 14.18
N PHE A 19 11.92 -12.79 14.28
CA PHE A 19 12.95 -12.68 13.25
C PHE A 19 14.36 -12.52 13.84
N LEU A 20 15.34 -12.93 13.04
CA LEU A 20 16.76 -12.88 13.35
C LEU A 20 17.50 -12.27 12.16
N LEU A 21 18.34 -11.27 12.46
CA LEU A 21 19.27 -10.71 11.49
C LEU A 21 20.57 -11.53 11.54
N GLN A 22 20.91 -12.17 10.43
CA GLN A 22 22.15 -12.90 10.22
C GLN A 22 22.74 -12.47 8.88
N ASP A 23 23.43 -11.32 8.86
CA ASP A 23 23.94 -10.71 7.64
C ASP A 23 24.63 -11.74 6.71
N PRO A 24 24.29 -11.78 5.41
CA PRO A 24 23.37 -10.90 4.64
C PRO A 24 21.90 -11.39 4.57
N PHE A 25 21.45 -12.17 5.55
CA PHE A 25 20.11 -12.76 5.60
C PHE A 25 19.26 -12.19 6.73
N LEU A 26 17.99 -11.94 6.42
CA LEU A 26 16.94 -11.73 7.41
C LEU A 26 16.07 -12.99 7.49
N LEU A 27 16.15 -13.69 8.61
CA LEU A 27 15.41 -14.93 8.86
C LEU A 27 14.17 -14.62 9.69
N TYR A 28 13.02 -15.22 9.37
CA TYR A 28 11.81 -15.08 10.16
C TYR A 28 10.96 -16.34 10.14
N ARG A 29 10.09 -16.47 11.14
CA ARG A 29 9.09 -17.54 11.19
C ARG A 29 7.74 -16.97 10.74
N ASN A 30 7.11 -17.58 9.74
CA ASN A 30 5.77 -17.16 9.30
C ASN A 30 4.65 -17.84 10.11
N ALA A 31 3.40 -17.46 9.84
CA ALA A 31 2.22 -18.01 10.53
C ALA A 31 2.05 -19.54 10.36
N ARG A 32 2.67 -20.14 9.33
CA ARG A 32 2.68 -21.59 9.11
C ARG A 32 3.79 -22.30 9.88
N SER A 33 4.52 -21.58 10.74
CA SER A 33 5.72 -22.06 11.43
C SER A 33 6.87 -22.47 10.50
N SER A 34 6.84 -22.06 9.24
CA SER A 34 7.97 -22.23 8.32
C SER A 34 9.03 -21.17 8.60
N ILE A 35 10.29 -21.58 8.57
CA ILE A 35 11.43 -20.65 8.59
C ILE A 35 11.64 -20.14 7.16
N CYS A 36 11.60 -18.84 7.01
CA CYS A 36 11.81 -18.12 5.76
C CYS A 36 13.09 -17.27 5.86
N GLY A 37 13.79 -17.12 4.74
CA GLY A 37 14.97 -16.26 4.64
C GLY A 37 14.86 -15.30 3.47
N ILE A 38 15.23 -14.05 3.70
CA ILE A 38 15.38 -13.02 2.67
C ILE A 38 16.86 -12.68 2.58
N TRP A 39 17.45 -12.88 1.41
CA TRP A 39 18.83 -12.48 1.13
C TRP A 39 18.86 -11.09 0.52
N PHE A 40 19.77 -10.25 1.00
CA PHE A 40 19.98 -8.92 0.48
C PHE A 40 21.31 -8.83 -0.25
N TYR A 41 21.30 -8.12 -1.39
CA TYR A 41 22.54 -7.80 -2.11
C TYR A 41 23.39 -6.80 -1.32
N ASP A 42 22.72 -5.80 -0.74
CA ASP A 42 23.34 -4.77 0.08
C ASP A 42 23.08 -5.06 1.56
N THR A 43 24.15 -5.07 2.35
CA THR A 43 24.07 -5.36 3.79
C THR A 43 23.45 -4.20 4.57
N GLU A 44 23.64 -2.96 4.12
CA GLU A 44 22.98 -1.79 4.74
C GLU A 44 21.46 -1.89 4.59
N GLU A 45 20.97 -2.32 3.42
CA GLU A 45 19.55 -2.58 3.21
C GLU A 45 19.01 -3.68 4.12
N CYS A 46 19.79 -4.75 4.34
CA CYS A 46 19.40 -5.82 5.26
C CYS A 46 19.13 -5.28 6.65
N GLN A 47 20.03 -4.43 7.16
CA GLN A 47 19.93 -3.80 8.48
C GLN A 47 18.75 -2.82 8.56
N ARG A 48 18.59 -1.93 7.55
CA ARG A 48 17.48 -0.97 7.50
C ARG A 48 16.12 -1.67 7.53
N ILE A 49 15.97 -2.76 6.78
CA ILE A 49 14.72 -3.53 6.75
C ILE A 49 14.49 -4.29 8.06
N ALA A 50 15.53 -4.86 8.67
CA ALA A 50 15.41 -5.53 9.96
C ALA A 50 14.94 -4.56 11.06
N GLU A 51 15.47 -3.34 11.09
CA GLU A 51 15.05 -2.30 12.04
C GLU A 51 13.61 -1.83 11.77
N LEU A 52 13.23 -1.67 10.50
CA LEU A 52 11.84 -1.38 10.16
C LEU A 52 10.89 -2.49 10.62
N MET A 53 11.21 -3.77 10.37
CA MET A 53 10.40 -4.90 10.81
C MET A 53 10.26 -4.94 12.33
N LYS A 54 11.33 -4.61 13.06
CA LYS A 54 11.30 -4.46 14.53
C LYS A 54 10.27 -3.42 14.97
N ASN A 55 10.32 -2.23 14.40
CA ASN A 55 9.45 -1.11 14.77
C ASN A 55 7.98 -1.41 14.46
N LEU A 56 7.69 -2.02 13.31
CA LEU A 56 6.33 -2.41 12.92
C LEU A 56 5.78 -3.52 13.84
N THR A 57 6.61 -4.49 14.19
CA THR A 57 6.23 -5.57 15.13
C THR A 57 5.88 -4.99 16.50
N GLN A 58 6.67 -4.04 17.02
CA GLN A 58 6.39 -3.35 18.27
C GLN A 58 5.11 -2.51 18.20
N TYR A 59 4.85 -1.84 17.08
CA TYR A 59 3.61 -1.10 16.88
C TYR A 59 2.38 -2.03 16.98
N GLU A 60 2.42 -3.19 16.33
CA GLU A 60 1.34 -4.19 16.42
C GLU A 60 1.17 -4.75 17.84
N GLN A 61 2.27 -4.92 18.59
CA GLN A 61 2.21 -5.28 20.01
C GLN A 61 1.49 -4.22 20.84
N LEU A 62 1.87 -2.95 20.70
CA LEU A 62 1.24 -1.83 21.41
C LEU A 62 -0.24 -1.73 21.08
N LYS A 63 -0.61 -1.85 19.80
CA LYS A 63 -2.01 -1.83 19.36
C LYS A 63 -2.82 -2.97 19.99
N ALA A 64 -2.25 -4.17 20.11
CA ALA A 64 -2.91 -5.29 20.76
C ALA A 64 -3.14 -5.07 22.26
N HIS A 65 -2.25 -4.33 22.95
CA HIS A 65 -2.43 -3.97 24.37
C HIS A 65 -3.52 -2.91 24.57
N HIS A 66 -3.63 -1.93 23.68
CA HIS A 66 -4.66 -0.89 23.76
C HIS A 66 -6.07 -1.37 23.34
N GLY A 67 -6.17 -2.48 22.59
CA GLY A 67 -7.44 -3.06 22.16
C GLY A 67 -8.18 -3.93 23.19
N ALA A 68 -7.61 -4.16 24.38
CA ALA A 68 -8.16 -5.09 25.38
C ALA A 68 -8.87 -4.41 26.57
N GLY A 69 -8.98 -3.08 26.60
CA GLY A 69 -9.54 -2.38 27.76
C GLY A 69 -9.94 -0.93 27.51
N ALA A 70 -11.00 -0.72 26.72
CA ALA A 70 -11.68 0.57 26.67
C ALA A 70 -13.20 0.36 26.64
N GLY A 71 -13.74 -0.14 27.77
CA GLY A 71 -15.01 0.37 28.23
C GLY A 71 -14.86 1.89 28.42
N THR A 72 -15.86 2.64 27.95
CA THR A 72 -15.99 4.09 28.08
C THR A 72 -15.62 4.60 29.49
N PRO A 73 -14.92 5.75 29.57
CA PRO A 73 -15.57 6.90 30.20
C PRO A 73 -15.28 8.24 29.49
N PRO A 74 -16.05 9.30 29.82
CA PRO A 74 -16.24 10.46 28.97
C PRO A 74 -15.24 11.57 29.31
N MET A 75 -14.61 12.17 28.30
CA MET A 75 -14.24 13.58 28.40
C MET A 75 -14.27 14.29 27.05
N THR A 76 -14.85 15.47 27.14
CA THR A 76 -15.15 16.48 26.14
C THR A 76 -13.91 17.23 25.63
N LEU A 77 -14.09 17.85 24.46
CA LEU A 77 -13.33 18.98 23.89
C LEU A 77 -11.96 18.68 23.29
N SER A 78 -11.95 18.31 22.00
CA SER A 78 -11.29 19.10 20.96
C SER A 78 -11.64 18.54 19.59
N SER A 79 -12.11 19.41 18.72
CA SER A 79 -12.57 19.13 17.36
C SER A 79 -11.42 18.68 16.46
N ARG A 80 -11.34 17.37 16.22
CA ARG A 80 -10.80 16.81 14.98
C ARG A 80 -11.49 15.48 14.77
N GLU A 81 -12.52 15.49 13.91
CA GLU A 81 -13.17 14.27 13.46
C GLU A 81 -12.12 13.38 12.79
N GLU A 82 -11.54 12.46 13.55
CA GLU A 82 -11.05 11.18 13.00
C GLU A 82 -12.29 10.35 12.65
N LYS A 83 -13.09 10.89 11.71
CA LYS A 83 -14.13 10.15 11.03
C LYS A 83 -13.36 9.14 10.20
N GLU A 84 -13.48 7.87 10.57
CA GLU A 84 -13.19 6.73 9.71
C GLU A 84 -13.55 7.09 8.26
N VAL A 85 -12.50 7.31 7.45
CA VAL A 85 -12.68 7.78 6.09
C VAL A 85 -13.11 6.58 5.28
N ASP A 86 -14.42 6.41 5.15
CA ASP A 86 -15.01 5.42 4.26
C ASP A 86 -14.46 5.59 2.84
N ILE A 87 -13.65 4.62 2.40
CA ILE A 87 -12.97 4.61 1.11
C ILE A 87 -13.98 4.70 -0.02
N VAL A 88 -15.17 4.09 0.13
CA VAL A 88 -16.22 4.14 -0.90
C VAL A 88 -16.71 5.57 -1.06
N ARG A 89 -16.92 6.29 0.04
CA ARG A 89 -17.30 7.70 0.03
C ARG A 89 -16.20 8.60 -0.54
N MET A 90 -14.95 8.32 -0.25
CA MET A 90 -13.81 9.06 -0.81
C MET A 90 -13.74 8.88 -2.34
N LEU A 91 -13.85 7.64 -2.82
CA LEU A 91 -13.83 7.31 -4.25
C LEU A 91 -15.07 7.88 -4.98
N ALA A 92 -16.25 7.83 -4.35
CA ALA A 92 -17.46 8.42 -4.89
C ALA A 92 -17.30 9.94 -5.12
N ARG A 93 -16.75 10.67 -4.14
CA ARG A 93 -16.48 12.11 -4.25
C ARG A 93 -15.49 12.43 -5.36
N ALA A 94 -14.40 11.67 -5.47
CA ALA A 94 -13.40 11.86 -6.52
C ALA A 94 -13.99 11.67 -7.92
N LYS A 95 -14.86 10.66 -8.10
CA LYS A 95 -15.59 10.43 -9.35
C LYS A 95 -16.53 11.60 -9.68
N ASP A 96 -17.32 12.04 -8.71
CA ASP A 96 -18.29 13.12 -8.90
C ASP A 96 -17.60 14.43 -9.30
N GLU A 97 -16.45 14.73 -8.69
CA GLU A 97 -15.63 15.91 -9.00
C GLU A 97 -15.01 15.85 -10.42
N TYR A 98 -14.57 14.67 -10.87
CA TYR A 98 -14.09 14.47 -12.24
C TYR A 98 -15.19 14.67 -13.29
N THR A 99 -16.43 14.26 -12.98
CA THR A 99 -17.55 14.32 -13.92
C THR A 99 -18.27 15.67 -13.95
N LYS A 100 -17.96 16.60 -13.04
CA LYS A 100 -18.52 17.96 -13.09
C LYS A 100 -18.02 18.68 -14.35
N PRO A 101 -18.92 19.20 -15.20
CA PRO A 101 -18.50 19.98 -16.36
C PRO A 101 -17.83 21.28 -15.89
N ALA A 102 -16.51 21.36 -16.03
CA ALA A 102 -15.74 22.54 -15.71
C ALA A 102 -16.10 23.68 -16.68
N GLY A 103 -16.98 24.58 -16.24
CA GLY A 103 -17.12 25.88 -16.85
C GLY A 103 -15.83 26.67 -16.68
N THR A 104 -15.14 26.90 -17.81
CA THR A 104 -14.00 27.80 -18.01
C THR A 104 -12.59 27.22 -17.84
N VAL A 105 -12.21 26.26 -18.68
CA VAL A 105 -10.87 26.26 -19.34
C VAL A 105 -11.04 25.70 -20.76
N ALA A 106 -11.50 26.55 -21.67
CA ALA A 106 -11.63 26.29 -23.11
C ALA A 106 -10.28 26.30 -23.85
N GLN A 107 -9.22 25.82 -23.22
CA GLN A 107 -7.86 25.90 -23.78
C GLN A 107 -7.04 24.65 -23.48
N ASN A 108 -7.64 23.47 -23.66
CA ASN A 108 -6.83 22.26 -23.91
C ASN A 108 -7.58 21.11 -24.63
N ARG A 109 -8.67 21.40 -25.35
CA ARG A 109 -9.36 20.38 -26.15
C ARG A 109 -8.55 19.90 -27.37
N GLN A 110 -7.55 20.68 -27.81
CA GLN A 110 -6.70 20.30 -28.95
C GLN A 110 -5.62 19.27 -28.58
N ALA A 111 -5.11 19.27 -27.35
CA ALA A 111 -4.11 18.30 -26.90
C ALA A 111 -4.71 16.90 -26.69
N LEU A 112 -5.93 16.81 -26.15
CA LEU A 112 -6.64 15.52 -25.98
C LEU A 112 -7.10 14.92 -27.31
N ALA A 113 -7.49 15.77 -28.29
CA ALA A 113 -7.83 15.30 -29.63
C ALA A 113 -6.60 14.75 -30.39
N GLN A 114 -5.42 15.35 -30.21
CA GLN A 114 -4.17 14.82 -30.78
C GLN A 114 -3.71 13.53 -30.08
N PHE A 115 -3.86 13.42 -28.75
CA PHE A 115 -3.52 12.18 -28.04
C PHE A 115 -4.45 11.01 -28.36
N LEU A 116 -5.77 11.25 -28.48
CA LEU A 116 -6.72 10.20 -28.83
C LEU A 116 -6.60 9.75 -30.28
N SER A 117 -6.16 10.62 -31.20
CA SER A 117 -5.87 10.26 -32.60
C SER A 117 -4.63 9.35 -32.71
N CYS A 118 -3.56 9.61 -31.92
CA CYS A 118 -2.36 8.76 -31.91
C CYS A 118 -2.61 7.37 -31.29
N VAL A 119 -3.47 7.26 -30.26
CA VAL A 119 -3.78 5.96 -29.63
C VAL A 119 -4.72 5.11 -30.49
N ALA A 120 -5.63 5.73 -31.25
CA ALA A 120 -6.51 5.02 -32.18
C ALA A 120 -5.77 4.43 -33.40
N LEU A 121 -4.67 5.06 -33.85
CA LEU A 121 -3.87 4.57 -34.98
C LEU A 121 -2.88 3.46 -34.60
N GLN A 122 -2.61 3.21 -33.31
CA GLN A 122 -1.76 2.11 -32.86
C GLN A 122 -2.51 0.78 -32.63
N ASN A 123 -3.84 0.76 -32.72
CA ASN A 123 -4.66 -0.45 -32.51
C ASN A 123 -5.32 -1.00 -33.78
N LEU A 124 -4.99 -0.48 -34.96
CA LEU A 124 -5.35 -1.06 -36.25
C LEU A 124 -4.12 -1.66 -36.96
N GLY A 125 -3.31 -2.40 -36.19
CA GLY A 125 -2.24 -3.26 -36.69
C GLY A 125 -2.71 -4.72 -36.70
N THR A 126 -3.49 -5.05 -37.72
CA THR A 126 -3.68 -6.37 -38.35
C THR A 126 -3.22 -7.65 -37.60
N ILE A 127 -4.21 -8.49 -37.30
CA ILE A 127 -4.12 -9.93 -36.98
C ILE A 127 -3.66 -10.70 -38.24
N PRO A 128 -2.74 -11.67 -38.14
CA PRO A 128 -2.24 -12.44 -39.29
C PRO A 128 -3.22 -13.53 -39.76
N ARG A 129 -3.25 -13.77 -41.08
CA ARG A 129 -3.54 -15.07 -41.70
C ARG A 129 -2.49 -15.36 -42.76
#